data_AF-A0A537W7C5-F1
#
_entry.id   AF-A0A537W7C5-F1
#
_cell.length_a   1.000
_cell.length_b   1.000
_cell.length_c   1.000
_cell.angle_alpha   90.00
_cell.angle_beta   90.00
_cell.angle_gamma   90.00
#
_symmetry.space_group_name_H-M   'P 1'
#
loop_
_entity.id
_entity.type
_entity.pdbx_description
1 polymer ?
#
loop_
_entity_poly.entity_id
_entity_poly.type
_entity_poly.pdbx_seq_one_letter_code
_entity_poly.pdbx_strand_id
1 'polypeptide(L)'
;MPLGAIALGGADGAMLLGHWYLVTPKLSPGPLRRASLTVVAAIALQIALVGIVWLRGDLTGTWETALSVALGLRIGVGLLMTLVVAAAAWWTAGMNTQSSTGLLYVALGCVFAGEVSARVIFFLTGVPI
;
A
#
# COMPACT_ATOMS: atom_id res chain seq x y z
N MET A 1 7.11 10.48 3.88
CA MET A 1 7.92 9.59 4.73
C MET A 1 8.59 8.53 3.86
N PRO A 2 9.82 8.09 4.18
CA PRO A 2 10.60 7.17 3.33
C PRO A 2 9.87 5.86 3.02
N LEU A 3 9.09 5.33 3.97
CA LEU A 3 8.28 4.12 3.75
C LEU A 3 7.09 4.33 2.80
N GLY A 4 6.59 5.55 2.71
CA GLY A 4 5.58 5.92 1.72
C GLY A 4 6.12 5.87 0.30
N ALA A 5 7.38 6.29 0.11
CA ALA A 5 8.06 6.17 -1.17
C ALA A 5 8.30 4.69 -1.56
N ILE A 6 8.65 3.84 -0.59
CA ILE A 6 8.82 2.40 -0.84
C ILE A 6 7.48 1.74 -1.19
N ALA A 7 6.39 2.09 -0.50
CA ALA A 7 5.07 1.55 -0.81
C ALA A 7 4.57 1.99 -2.19
N LEU A 8 4.62 3.30 -2.51
CA LEU A 8 4.21 3.84 -3.81
C LEU A 8 5.08 3.32 -4.95
N GLY A 9 6.41 3.49 -4.83
CA GLY A 9 7.35 3.08 -5.87
C GLY A 9 7.41 1.56 -6.03
N GLY A 10 7.27 0.82 -4.93
CA GLY A 10 7.18 -0.64 -4.95
C GLY A 10 5.90 -1.13 -5.63
N ALA A 11 4.75 -0.51 -5.33
CA ALA A 11 3.48 -0.84 -5.97
C ALA A 11 3.49 -0.48 -7.47
N ASP A 12 4.01 0.68 -7.84
CA ASP A 12 4.16 1.11 -9.24
C ASP A 12 5.10 0.17 -10.00
N GLY A 13 6.29 -0.10 -9.46
CA GLY A 13 7.25 -1.02 -10.06
C GLY A 13 6.71 -2.45 -10.21
N ALA A 14 6.01 -2.96 -9.20
CA ALA A 14 5.36 -4.27 -9.27
C ALA A 14 4.24 -4.30 -10.30
N MET A 15 3.42 -3.24 -10.37
CA MET A 15 2.33 -3.11 -11.34
C MET A 15 2.87 -3.02 -12.78
N LEU A 16 3.89 -2.19 -13.03
CA LEU A 16 4.54 -2.09 -14.33
C LEU A 16 5.13 -3.44 -14.75
N LEU A 17 5.80 -4.13 -13.83
CA LEU A 17 6.25 -5.51 -14.07
C LEU A 17 5.06 -6.42 -14.42
N GLY A 18 3.97 -6.38 -13.66
CA GLY A 18 2.75 -7.13 -13.96
C GLY A 18 2.16 -6.82 -15.33
N HIS A 19 2.22 -5.55 -15.78
CA HIS A 19 1.75 -5.15 -17.11
C HIS A 19 2.57 -5.83 -18.22
N TRP A 20 3.88 -5.96 -18.05
CA TRP A 20 4.73 -6.73 -18.97
C TRP A 20 4.30 -8.20 -19.08
N TYR A 21 3.78 -8.80 -18.01
CA TYR A 21 3.26 -10.18 -18.04
C TYR A 21 1.92 -10.31 -18.79
N LEU A 22 1.19 -9.21 -19.01
CA LEU A 22 -0.02 -9.21 -19.83
C LEU A 22 0.31 -9.20 -21.32
N VAL A 23 1.34 -8.43 -21.70
CA VAL A 23 1.72 -8.23 -23.11
C VAL A 23 2.76 -9.24 -23.60
N THR A 24 3.53 -9.85 -22.69
CA THR A 24 4.53 -10.88 -23.00
C THR A 24 4.23 -12.17 -22.23
N PRO A 25 3.47 -13.10 -22.84
CA PRO A 25 3.14 -14.37 -22.21
C PRO A 25 4.38 -15.25 -21.97
N LYS A 26 4.32 -16.16 -20.98
CA LYS A 26 5.33 -17.18 -20.63
C LYS A 26 6.57 -16.70 -19.84
N LEU A 27 6.49 -15.56 -19.17
CA LEU A 27 7.50 -15.16 -18.18
C LEU A 27 7.39 -15.99 -16.90
N SER A 28 8.53 -16.26 -16.25
CA SER A 28 8.54 -16.99 -14.97
C SER A 28 7.82 -16.20 -13.88
N PRO A 29 7.02 -16.82 -12.99
CA PRO A 29 6.26 -16.08 -11.95
C PRO A 29 7.11 -15.53 -10.80
N GLY A 30 8.37 -15.97 -10.68
CA GLY A 30 9.26 -15.65 -9.55
C GLY A 30 9.52 -14.15 -9.33
N PRO A 31 9.91 -13.36 -10.37
CA PRO A 31 10.10 -11.92 -10.25
C PRO A 31 8.83 -11.19 -9.80
N LEU A 32 7.68 -11.47 -10.42
CA LEU A 32 6.40 -10.84 -10.06
C LEU A 32 6.03 -11.14 -8.60
N ARG A 33 6.18 -12.39 -8.16
CA ARG A 33 5.90 -12.78 -6.78
C ARG A 33 6.81 -12.06 -5.77
N ARG A 34 8.10 -11.91 -6.07
CA ARG A 34 9.03 -11.14 -5.20
C ARG A 34 8.70 -9.64 -5.17
N ALA A 35 8.29 -9.07 -6.30
CA ALA A 35 7.85 -7.69 -6.38
C ALA A 35 6.59 -7.47 -5.52
N SER A 36 5.56 -8.31 -5.67
CA SER A 36 4.35 -8.25 -4.83
C SER A 36 4.66 -8.43 -3.34
N LEU A 37 5.60 -9.31 -2.98
CA LEU A 37 6.03 -9.48 -1.58
C LEU A 37 6.68 -8.21 -1.03
N THR A 38 7.42 -7.47 -1.85
CA THR A 38 8.03 -6.19 -1.46
C THR A 38 6.96 -5.16 -1.10
N VAL A 39 5.86 -5.11 -1.88
CA VAL A 39 4.70 -4.26 -1.58
C VAL A 39 4.07 -4.68 -0.25
N VAL A 40 3.82 -5.98 -0.04
CA VAL A 40 3.26 -6.50 1.22
C VAL A 40 4.13 -6.10 2.42
N ALA A 41 5.45 -6.30 2.32
CA ALA A 41 6.38 -5.96 3.38
C ALA A 41 6.40 -4.45 3.68
N ALA A 42 6.36 -3.60 2.64
CA ALA A 42 6.31 -2.15 2.79
C ALA A 42 5.06 -1.70 3.56
N ILE A 43 3.89 -2.24 3.20
CA ILE A 43 2.62 -1.89 3.86
C ILE A 43 2.55 -2.44 5.28
N ALA A 44 3.02 -3.67 5.51
CA ALA A 44 3.12 -4.24 6.85
C ALA A 44 4.00 -3.38 7.77
N LEU A 45 5.12 -2.87 7.26
CA LEU A 45 6.00 -1.97 8.01
C LEU A 45 5.35 -0.62 8.28
N GLN A 46 4.58 -0.07 7.33
CA GLN A 46 3.79 1.13 7.58
C GLN A 46 2.73 0.91 8.67
N ILE A 47 2.01 -0.21 8.65
CA ILE A 47 1.03 -0.56 9.68
C ILE A 47 1.70 -0.65 11.05
N ALA A 48 2.88 -1.28 11.13
CA ALA A 48 3.63 -1.36 12.38
C ALA A 48 4.00 0.03 12.92
N LEU A 49 4.45 0.95 12.05
CA LEU A 49 4.74 2.33 12.46
C LEU A 49 3.50 3.07 12.93
N VAL A 50 2.39 2.99 12.20
CA VAL A 50 1.14 3.63 12.61
C VAL A 50 0.64 3.05 13.93
N GLY A 51 0.83 1.75 14.15
CA GLY A 51 0.58 1.10 15.44
C GLY A 51 1.44 1.67 16.57
N ILE A 52 2.72 1.94 16.33
CA ILE A 52 3.61 2.60 17.31
C ILE A 52 3.12 4.03 17.62
N VAL A 53 2.76 4.80 16.60
CA VAL A 53 2.21 6.17 16.77
C VAL A 53 0.92 6.14 17.58
N TRP A 54 0.05 5.17 17.31
CA TRP A 54 -1.18 4.96 18.08
C TRP A 54 -0.90 4.64 19.55
N LEU A 55 0.02 3.70 19.82
CA LEU A 55 0.38 3.29 21.19
C LEU A 55 1.05 4.42 22.00
N ARG A 56 1.70 5.39 21.33
CA ARG A 56 2.26 6.59 21.98
C ARG A 56 1.20 7.63 22.36
N GLY A 57 -0.03 7.51 21.86
CA GLY A 57 -1.09 8.48 22.09
C GLY A 57 -1.03 9.70 21.15
N ASP A 58 -0.15 9.67 20.15
CA ASP A 58 0.09 10.79 19.22
C ASP A 58 -1.08 11.00 18.23
N LEU A 59 -2.09 10.13 18.24
CA LEU A 59 -3.31 10.23 17.41
C LEU A 59 -4.47 10.99 18.07
N THR A 60 -4.30 11.46 19.30
CA THR A 60 -5.36 12.08 20.10
C THR A 60 -5.93 13.36 19.47
N GLY A 61 -5.12 14.14 18.75
CA GLY A 61 -5.57 15.33 18.00
C GLY A 61 -6.16 15.04 16.61
N THR A 62 -6.01 13.81 16.09
CA THR A 62 -6.45 13.46 14.73
C THR A 62 -7.93 13.08 14.64
N TRP A 63 -8.62 13.01 15.79
CA TRP A 63 -10.06 12.70 15.89
C TRP A 63 -10.97 13.91 15.71
N GLU A 64 -10.43 15.10 15.46
CA GLU A 64 -11.25 16.26 15.05
C GLU A 64 -12.06 15.90 13.81
N THR A 65 -13.33 16.32 13.78
CA THR A 65 -14.32 15.91 12.78
C THR A 65 -13.83 16.15 11.34
N ALA A 66 -13.02 17.20 11.13
CA ALA A 66 -12.44 17.56 9.84
C ALA A 66 -11.41 16.55 9.30
N LEU A 67 -10.71 15.81 10.16
CA LEU A 67 -9.65 14.86 9.76
C LEU A 67 -10.10 13.39 9.80
N SER A 68 -11.24 13.10 10.41
CA SER A 68 -11.79 11.74 10.54
C SER A 68 -11.91 11.00 9.19
N VAL A 69 -12.32 11.69 8.12
CA VAL A 69 -12.42 11.12 6.77
C VAL A 69 -11.03 10.79 6.21
N ALA A 70 -10.07 11.69 6.37
CA ALA A 70 -8.69 11.47 5.95
C ALA A 70 -8.08 10.28 6.72
N LEU A 71 -8.28 10.22 8.03
CA LEU A 71 -7.82 9.12 8.86
C LEU A 71 -8.47 7.79 8.44
N GLY A 72 -9.77 7.78 8.20
CA GLY A 72 -10.50 6.62 7.69
C GLY A 72 -9.97 6.14 6.33
N LEU A 73 -9.71 7.07 5.41
CA LEU A 73 -9.10 6.77 4.11
C LEU A 73 -7.68 6.20 4.26
N ARG A 74 -6.88 6.78 5.17
CA ARG A 74 -5.50 6.35 5.43
C ARG A 74 -5.46 4.93 5.98
N ILE A 75 -6.22 4.66 7.04
CA ILE A 75 -6.20 3.36 7.72
C ILE A 75 -6.96 2.31 6.89
N GLY A 76 -8.19 2.61 6.48
CA GLY A 76 -9.06 1.67 5.79
C GLY A 76 -8.54 1.32 4.39
N VAL A 77 -8.37 2.32 3.52
CA VAL A 77 -7.98 2.11 2.12
C VAL A 77 -6.46 2.02 1.99
N GLY A 78 -5.76 3.02 2.53
CA GLY A 78 -4.31 3.18 2.39
C GLY A 78 -3.47 2.06 2.99
N LEU A 79 -3.95 1.43 4.06
CA LEU A 79 -3.20 0.39 4.78
C LEU A 79 -3.90 -0.96 4.72
N LEU A 80 -5.10 -1.09 5.29
CA LEU A 80 -5.76 -2.39 5.45
C LEU A 80 -6.18 -3.00 4.11
N MET A 81 -6.93 -2.25 3.30
CA MET A 81 -7.35 -2.71 1.97
C MET A 81 -6.13 -2.99 1.08
N THR A 82 -5.14 -2.08 1.10
CA THR A 82 -3.89 -2.26 0.35
C THR A 82 -3.18 -3.55 0.76
N LEU A 83 -3.03 -3.84 2.05
CA LEU A 83 -2.37 -5.05 2.53
C LEU A 83 -3.09 -6.30 2.02
N VAL A 84 -4.43 -6.34 2.13
CA VAL A 84 -5.24 -7.46 1.66
C VAL A 84 -5.05 -7.68 0.16
N VAL A 85 -5.16 -6.61 -0.64
CA VAL A 85 -5.03 -6.70 -2.10
C VAL A 85 -3.60 -7.07 -2.51
N ALA A 86 -2.57 -6.50 -1.87
CA ALA A 86 -1.17 -6.84 -2.15
C ALA A 86 -0.84 -8.28 -1.76
N ALA A 87 -1.37 -8.78 -0.64
CA ALA A 87 -1.20 -10.17 -0.22
C ALA A 87 -1.91 -11.13 -1.19
N ALA A 88 -3.12 -10.78 -1.65
CA ALA A 88 -3.82 -11.51 -2.69
C ALA A 88 -3.03 -11.50 -4.01
N ALA A 89 -2.43 -10.37 -4.39
CA ALA A 89 -1.56 -10.27 -5.56
C ALA A 89 -0.32 -11.16 -5.44
N TRP A 90 0.32 -11.21 -4.27
CA TRP A 90 1.45 -12.09 -4.01
C TRP A 90 1.09 -13.57 -4.12
N TRP A 91 -0.06 -13.97 -3.57
CA TRP A 91 -0.51 -15.36 -3.64
C TRP A 91 -0.86 -15.73 -5.09
N THR A 92 -1.67 -14.92 -5.76
CA THR A 92 -2.09 -15.15 -7.15
C THR A 92 -0.93 -15.11 -8.13
N ALA A 93 0.16 -14.37 -7.85
CA ALA A 93 1.36 -14.36 -8.70
C ALA A 93 1.95 -15.76 -8.93
N GLY A 94 1.79 -16.68 -7.97
CA GLY A 94 2.26 -18.06 -8.09
C GLY A 94 1.34 -18.99 -8.90
N MET A 95 0.09 -18.56 -9.16
CA MET A 95 -0.95 -19.39 -9.81
C MET A 95 -1.37 -18.82 -11.16
N ASN A 96 -1.64 -17.51 -11.21
CA ASN A 96 -2.10 -16.78 -12.38
C ASN A 96 -1.55 -15.34 -12.35
N THR A 97 -0.59 -15.07 -13.22
CA THR A 97 0.08 -13.77 -13.28
C THR A 97 -0.83 -12.65 -13.80
N GLN A 98 -1.81 -12.95 -14.66
CA GLN A 98 -2.76 -11.97 -15.17
C GLN A 98 -3.71 -11.47 -14.06
N SER A 99 -4.20 -12.38 -13.21
CA SER A 99 -5.01 -12.01 -12.05
C SER A 99 -4.19 -11.20 -11.03
N SER A 100 -2.95 -11.62 -10.78
CA SER A 100 -2.01 -10.88 -9.91
C SER A 100 -1.78 -9.45 -10.38
N THR A 101 -1.56 -9.25 -11.68
CA THR A 101 -1.42 -7.91 -12.26
C THR A 101 -2.65 -7.04 -12.02
N GLY A 102 -3.86 -7.58 -12.22
CA GLY A 102 -5.10 -6.84 -11.94
C GLY A 102 -5.21 -6.38 -10.48
N LEU A 103 -4.77 -7.21 -9.53
CA LEU A 103 -4.72 -6.83 -8.12
C LEU A 103 -3.65 -5.77 -7.83
N LEU A 104 -2.50 -5.81 -8.50
CA LEU A 104 -1.45 -4.78 -8.35
C LEU A 104 -1.92 -3.39 -8.83
N TYR A 105 -2.75 -3.31 -9.87
CA TYR A 105 -3.41 -2.06 -10.28
C TYR A 105 -4.27 -1.47 -9.17
N VAL A 106 -5.09 -2.32 -8.54
CA VAL A 106 -5.94 -1.90 -7.41
C VAL A 106 -5.07 -1.48 -6.22
N ALA A 107 -4.03 -2.26 -5.91
CA ALA A 107 -3.10 -1.95 -4.83
C ALA A 107 -2.45 -0.58 -5.03
N LEU A 108 -1.96 -0.26 -6.23
CA LEU A 108 -1.37 1.06 -6.53
C LEU A 108 -2.36 2.20 -6.24
N GLY A 109 -3.62 2.06 -6.67
CA GLY A 109 -4.67 3.05 -6.40
C GLY A 109 -4.92 3.24 -4.90
N CYS A 110 -5.00 2.14 -4.14
CA CYS A 110 -5.19 2.18 -2.69
C CYS A 110 -4.00 2.82 -1.96
N VAL A 111 -2.76 2.46 -2.33
CA VAL A 111 -1.54 3.08 -1.78
C VAL A 111 -1.57 4.58 -2.05
N PHE A 112 -1.83 4.99 -3.30
CA PHE A 112 -1.85 6.40 -3.67
C PHE A 112 -2.87 7.20 -2.85
N ALA A 113 -4.10 6.71 -2.72
CA ALA A 113 -5.12 7.35 -1.90
C ALA A 113 -4.69 7.46 -0.42
N GLY A 114 -4.12 6.40 0.13
CA GLY A 114 -3.58 6.39 1.48
C GLY A 114 -2.46 7.39 1.70
N GLU A 115 -1.50 7.43 0.78
CA GLU A 115 -0.32 8.27 0.83
C GLU A 115 -0.61 9.76 0.65
N VAL A 116 -1.63 10.10 -0.15
CA VAL A 116 -2.15 11.47 -0.22
C VAL A 116 -2.80 11.85 1.10
N SER A 117 -3.64 10.97 1.66
CA SER A 117 -4.28 11.22 2.95
C SER A 117 -3.28 11.40 4.10
N ALA A 118 -2.25 10.56 4.15
CA ALA A 118 -1.13 10.68 5.08
C ALA A 118 -0.46 12.06 5.04
N ARG A 119 -0.22 12.60 3.83
CA ARG A 119 0.40 13.92 3.64
C ARG A 119 -0.50 15.05 4.14
N VAL A 120 -1.83 14.95 3.95
CA VAL A 120 -2.80 15.91 4.48
C VAL A 120 -2.75 15.94 6.01
N ILE A 121 -2.80 14.77 6.65
CA ILE A 121 -2.77 14.66 8.11
C ILE A 121 -1.43 15.15 8.66
N PHE A 122 -0.32 14.74 8.07
CA PHE A 122 1.01 15.18 8.48
C PHE A 122 1.18 16.70 8.37
N PHE A 123 0.70 17.30 7.27
CA PHE A 123 0.79 18.75 7.08
C PHE A 123 -0.02 19.54 8.11
N LEU A 124 -1.18 19.04 8.51
CA LEU A 124 -2.09 19.73 9.44
C LEU A 124 -1.79 19.47 10.91
N THR A 125 -1.26 18.30 11.25
CA THR A 125 -1.09 17.85 12.65
C THR A 125 0.36 17.60 13.06
N GLY A 126 1.28 17.49 12.09
CA GLY A 126 2.66 17.05 12.33
C GLY A 126 2.80 15.55 12.64
N VAL A 127 1.70 14.80 12.73
CA VAL A 127 1.71 13.39 13.13
C VAL A 127 2.14 12.50 11.95
N PRO A 128 3.18 11.66 12.11
CA PRO A 128 3.69 10.84 11.03
C PRO A 128 2.92 9.50 10.92
N ILE A 129 1.80 9.48 10.20
CA ILE A 129 1.03 8.26 9.86
C ILE A 129 0.97 7.92 8.37
#